data_AF-A0AAU4K082-F1
#
_entry.id   AF-A0AAU4K082-F1
#
_cell.length_a   1.000
_cell.length_b   1.000
_cell.length_c   1.000
_cell.angle_alpha   90.00
_cell.angle_beta   90.00
_cell.angle_gamma   90.00
#
_symmetry.space_group_name_H-M   'P 1'
#
loop_
_entity.id
_entity.type
_entity.pdbx_description
1 polymer ?
#
loop_
_entity_poly.entity_id
_entity_poly.type
_entity_poly.pdbx_seq_one_letter_code
_entity_poly.pdbx_strand_id
1 'polypeptide(L)'
;MTPTDLLVATEVATLKALAAAGRRARLPRSQADRMRGVPEHAVHTRIRIAAHPEQCERLLAGAWGALRIALTGRMPDGDITVVIDVCDGYARELIVAGRPLNRGELSDRVQAARHQDAHI
;
A
#
# COMPACT_ATOMS: atom_id res chain seq x y z
N MET A 1 19.23 5.93 -6.20
CA MET A 1 18.45 6.12 -4.96
C MET A 1 18.98 5.18 -3.89
N THR A 2 19.05 5.60 -2.62
CA THR A 2 19.56 4.72 -1.54
C THR A 2 18.50 3.67 -1.14
N PRO A 3 18.88 2.52 -0.53
CA PRO A 3 17.91 1.56 0.00
C PRO A 3 16.94 2.17 1.01
N THR A 4 17.43 3.07 1.86
CA THR A 4 16.62 3.77 2.86
C THR A 4 15.57 4.67 2.22
N ASP A 5 15.94 5.43 1.17
CA ASP A 5 15.00 6.33 0.47
C ASP A 5 13.88 5.54 -0.20
N LEU A 6 14.21 4.39 -0.81
CA LEU A 6 13.23 3.49 -1.41
C LEU A 6 12.26 2.94 -0.35
N LEU A 7 12.78 2.49 0.79
CA LEU A 7 11.94 2.00 1.88
C LEU A 7 10.98 3.08 2.39
N VAL A 8 11.47 4.30 2.61
CA VAL A 8 10.63 5.42 3.04
C VAL A 8 9.58 5.76 1.98
N ALA A 9 9.95 5.79 0.70
CA ALA A 9 9.02 6.08 -0.39
C ALA A 9 7.90 5.03 -0.48
N THR A 10 8.25 3.74 -0.40
CA THR A 10 7.29 2.63 -0.41
C THR A 10 6.40 2.60 0.83
N GLU A 11 6.96 2.90 2.01
CA GLU A 11 6.22 3.01 3.27
C GLU A 11 5.17 4.13 3.19
N VAL A 12 5.58 5.34 2.79
CA VAL A 12 4.69 6.49 2.62
C VAL A 12 3.62 6.22 1.56
N ALA A 13 4.00 5.62 0.42
CA ALA A 13 3.06 5.28 -0.63
C ALA A 13 2.01 4.26 -0.15
N THR A 14 2.43 3.23 0.58
CA THR A 14 1.53 2.22 1.14
C THR A 14 0.56 2.84 2.16
N LEU A 15 1.05 3.69 3.07
CA LEU A 15 0.19 4.42 4.02
C LEU A 15 -0.83 5.32 3.30
N LYS A 16 -0.42 6.01 2.23
CA LYS A 16 -1.33 6.83 1.40
C LYS A 16 -2.37 5.98 0.69
N ALA A 17 -1.99 4.80 0.19
CA ALA A 17 -2.90 3.86 -0.45
C ALA A 17 -3.93 3.32 0.55
N LEU A 18 -3.50 2.95 1.76
CA LEU A 18 -4.39 2.54 2.85
C LEU A 18 -5.34 3.68 3.26
N ALA A 19 -4.86 4.92 3.32
CA ALA A 19 -5.72 6.07 3.59
C ALA A 19 -6.77 6.28 2.48
N ALA A 20 -6.39 6.13 1.22
CA ALA A 20 -7.32 6.19 0.10
C ALA A 20 -8.38 5.08 0.16
N ALA A 21 -7.98 3.85 0.52
CA ALA A 21 -8.89 2.74 0.74
C ALA A 21 -9.88 3.05 1.87
N GLY A 22 -9.40 3.56 3.02
CA GLY A 22 -10.24 3.97 4.14
C GLY A 22 -11.29 5.01 3.77
N ARG A 23 -10.92 6.05 3.01
CA ARG A 23 -11.86 7.06 2.49
C ARG A 23 -12.87 6.47 1.50
N ARG A 24 -12.47 5.49 0.69
CA ARG A 24 -13.31 4.87 -0.36
C ARG A 24 -14.24 3.78 0.15
N ALA A 25 -14.03 3.27 1.37
CA ALA A 25 -14.83 2.21 1.96
C ALA A 25 -16.32 2.55 2.14
N ARG A 26 -16.72 3.83 2.00
CA ARG A 26 -18.12 4.31 2.07
C ARG A 26 -18.92 3.69 3.21
N LEU A 27 -18.47 3.95 4.44
CA LEU A 27 -19.09 3.41 5.63
C LEU A 27 -20.51 3.98 5.84
N PRO A 28 -21.50 3.16 6.26
CA PRO A 28 -22.76 3.63 6.82
C PRO A 28 -22.52 4.62 7.95
N ARG A 29 -23.44 5.59 8.12
CA ARG A 29 -23.31 6.65 9.13
C ARG A 29 -23.03 6.13 10.54
N SER A 30 -23.71 5.05 10.93
CA SER A 30 -23.54 4.40 12.24
C SER A 30 -22.12 3.85 12.47
N GLN A 31 -21.42 3.46 11.40
CA GLN A 31 -20.02 3.01 11.46
C GLN A 31 -19.06 4.18 11.34
N ALA A 32 -19.37 5.18 10.50
CA ALA A 32 -18.58 6.39 10.36
C ALA A 32 -18.41 7.15 11.70
N ASP A 33 -19.48 7.24 12.49
CA ASP A 33 -19.43 7.87 13.82
C ASP A 33 -18.49 7.10 14.77
N ARG A 34 -18.46 5.76 14.70
CA ARG A 34 -17.53 4.93 15.48
C ARG A 34 -16.07 5.09 15.06
N MET A 35 -15.83 5.52 13.82
CA MET A 35 -14.49 5.74 13.27
C MET A 35 -13.98 7.17 13.49
N ARG A 36 -14.74 8.02 14.18
CA ARG A 36 -14.28 9.38 14.52
C ARG A 36 -12.97 9.31 15.31
N GLY A 37 -11.92 9.95 14.78
CA GLY A 37 -10.58 9.96 15.39
C GLY A 37 -9.68 8.79 14.97
N VAL A 38 -10.17 7.81 14.21
CA VAL A 38 -9.33 6.77 13.61
C VAL A 38 -8.64 7.36 12.37
N PRO A 39 -7.30 7.30 12.27
CA PRO A 39 -6.60 7.71 11.06
C PRO A 39 -7.06 6.92 9.85
N GLU A 40 -7.20 7.58 8.70
CA GLU A 40 -7.76 6.95 7.49
C GLU A 40 -7.00 5.69 7.06
N HIS A 41 -5.67 5.69 7.22
CA HIS A 41 -4.81 4.54 6.88
C HIS A 41 -4.98 3.34 7.83
N ALA A 42 -5.69 3.52 8.95
CA ALA A 42 -5.92 2.49 9.96
C ALA A 42 -7.36 1.95 9.95
N VAL A 43 -8.24 2.48 9.08
CA VAL A 43 -9.67 2.11 9.05
C VAL A 43 -9.86 0.60 8.85
N HIS A 44 -9.09 -0.01 7.94
CA HIS A 44 -9.19 -1.45 7.65
C HIS A 44 -8.81 -2.35 8.85
N THR A 45 -8.09 -1.82 9.83
CA THR A 45 -7.74 -2.54 11.07
C THR A 45 -8.87 -2.55 12.10
N ARG A 46 -9.86 -1.65 11.93
CA ARG A 46 -10.99 -1.49 12.86
C ARG A 46 -12.29 -2.03 12.32
N ILE A 47 -12.42 -2.06 10.99
CA ILE A 47 -13.58 -2.58 10.30
C ILE A 47 -13.15 -3.27 9.01
N ARG A 48 -13.84 -4.37 8.68
CA ARG A 48 -13.64 -5.07 7.42
C ARG A 48 -14.18 -4.21 6.27
N ILE A 49 -13.29 -3.70 5.43
CA ILE A 49 -13.63 -2.93 4.22
C ILE A 49 -13.50 -3.75 2.92
N ALA A 50 -12.83 -4.89 2.98
CA ALA A 50 -12.80 -5.91 1.94
C ALA A 50 -12.63 -7.29 2.60
N ALA A 51 -13.28 -8.30 2.03
CA ALA A 51 -13.13 -9.70 2.41
C ALA A 51 -12.15 -10.46 1.50
N HIS A 52 -11.95 -9.98 0.26
CA HIS A 52 -11.11 -10.63 -0.75
C HIS A 52 -10.25 -9.62 -1.53
N PRO A 53 -9.09 -10.04 -2.07
CA PRO A 53 -8.16 -9.15 -2.79
C PRO A 53 -8.77 -8.43 -4.00
N GLU A 54 -9.75 -9.03 -4.68
CA GLU A 54 -10.43 -8.47 -5.86
C GLU A 54 -11.24 -7.23 -5.49
N GLN A 55 -11.80 -7.19 -4.28
CA GLN A 55 -12.54 -6.04 -3.78
C GLN A 55 -11.63 -4.83 -3.52
N CYS A 56 -10.31 -5.06 -3.39
CA CYS A 56 -9.34 -3.99 -3.18
C CYS A 56 -9.04 -3.20 -4.45
N GLU A 57 -9.37 -3.70 -5.64
CA GLU A 57 -9.09 -3.00 -6.91
C GLU A 57 -9.69 -1.58 -6.92
N ARG A 58 -10.97 -1.46 -6.54
CA ARG A 58 -11.65 -0.17 -6.46
C ARG A 58 -11.13 0.70 -5.31
N LEU A 59 -10.66 0.09 -4.23
CA LEU A 59 -10.16 0.79 -3.05
C LEU A 59 -8.77 1.40 -3.31
N LEU A 60 -7.94 0.70 -4.06
CA LEU A 60 -6.54 1.09 -4.34
C LEU A 60 -6.36 1.76 -5.70
N ALA A 61 -7.39 1.82 -6.54
CA ALA A 61 -7.35 2.47 -7.85
C ALA A 61 -6.65 3.84 -7.82
N GLY A 62 -5.61 3.99 -8.64
CA GLY A 62 -4.82 5.22 -8.79
C GLY A 62 -3.95 5.62 -7.58
N ALA A 63 -3.83 4.79 -6.54
CA ALA A 63 -3.05 5.13 -5.35
C ALA A 63 -1.54 5.28 -5.63
N TRP A 64 -1.04 4.60 -6.66
CA TRP A 64 0.40 4.43 -6.90
C TRP A 64 1.02 5.48 -7.84
N GLY A 65 0.21 6.40 -8.40
CA GLY A 65 0.72 7.41 -9.33
C GLY A 65 1.82 8.30 -8.73
N ALA A 66 1.64 8.71 -7.47
CA ALA A 66 2.66 9.50 -6.76
C ALA A 66 3.96 8.72 -6.51
N LEU A 67 3.86 7.41 -6.23
CA LEU A 67 5.03 6.55 -6.07
C LEU A 67 5.79 6.43 -7.40
N ARG A 68 5.08 6.17 -8.50
CA ARG A 68 5.69 6.13 -9.84
C ARG A 68 6.46 7.42 -10.14
N ILE A 69 5.82 8.57 -9.98
CA ILE A 69 6.46 9.89 -10.20
C ILE A 69 7.70 10.06 -9.31
N ALA A 70 7.65 9.64 -8.04
CA ALA A 70 8.77 9.76 -7.12
C ALA A 70 9.97 8.87 -7.48
N LEU A 71 9.74 7.78 -8.22
CA LEU A 71 10.76 6.82 -8.64
C LEU A 71 11.27 7.07 -10.07
N THR A 72 10.49 7.73 -10.93
CA THR A 72 10.89 8.08 -12.30
C THR A 72 12.21 8.86 -12.31
N GLY A 73 13.13 8.43 -13.19
CA GLY A 73 14.48 9.01 -13.29
C GLY A 73 15.43 8.62 -12.16
N ARG A 74 14.98 7.82 -11.19
CA ARG A 74 15.81 7.29 -10.09
C ARG A 74 16.01 5.78 -10.15
N MET A 75 15.18 5.08 -10.94
CA MET A 75 15.19 3.63 -11.17
C MET A 75 14.72 3.34 -12.61
N PRO A 76 15.09 2.18 -13.19
CA PRO A 76 14.49 1.68 -14.43
C PRO A 76 12.97 1.49 -14.30
N ASP A 77 12.22 1.73 -15.37
CA ASP A 77 10.75 1.63 -15.36
C ASP A 77 10.23 0.21 -15.03
N GLY A 78 11.01 -0.82 -15.34
CA GLY A 78 10.76 -2.21 -14.95
C GLY A 78 10.73 -2.36 -13.43
N ASP A 79 11.83 -1.99 -12.77
CA ASP A 79 11.95 -2.02 -11.31
C ASP A 79 10.87 -1.16 -10.61
N ILE A 80 10.50 -0.01 -11.20
CA ILE A 80 9.42 0.83 -10.66
C ILE A 80 8.10 0.06 -10.64
N THR A 81 7.81 -0.68 -11.72
CA THR A 81 6.59 -1.48 -11.83
C THR A 81 6.61 -2.61 -10.80
N VAL A 82 7.73 -3.33 -10.67
CA VAL A 82 7.93 -4.36 -9.65
C VAL A 82 7.71 -3.83 -8.22
N VAL A 83 8.29 -2.66 -7.89
CA VAL A 83 8.12 -2.03 -6.58
C VAL A 83 6.67 -1.66 -6.32
N ILE A 84 5.97 -1.12 -7.33
CA ILE A 84 4.55 -0.79 -7.22
C ILE A 84 3.71 -2.05 -6.98
N ASP A 85 3.97 -3.13 -7.71
CA ASP A 85 3.24 -4.39 -7.57
C ASP A 85 3.44 -5.01 -6.19
N VAL A 86 4.65 -4.93 -5.63
CA VAL A 86 4.92 -5.34 -4.24
C VAL A 86 4.11 -4.52 -3.24
N CYS A 87 4.08 -3.20 -3.41
CA CYS A 87 3.32 -2.31 -2.51
C CYS A 87 1.81 -2.56 -2.64
N ASP A 88 1.31 -2.78 -3.86
CA ASP A 88 -0.09 -3.09 -4.13
C ASP A 88 -0.50 -4.42 -3.49
N GLY A 89 0.25 -5.49 -3.75
CA GLY A 89 0.01 -6.80 -3.17
C GLY A 89 0.02 -6.76 -1.64
N TYR A 90 1.03 -6.11 -1.05
CA TYR A 90 1.10 -5.97 0.40
C TYR A 90 -0.06 -5.15 0.98
N ALA A 91 -0.46 -4.04 0.34
CA ALA A 91 -1.62 -3.26 0.79
C ALA A 91 -2.92 -4.08 0.76
N ARG A 92 -3.13 -4.90 -0.29
CA ARG A 92 -4.29 -5.80 -0.38
C ARG A 92 -4.30 -6.81 0.76
N GLU A 93 -3.17 -7.43 1.04
CA GLU A 93 -3.04 -8.37 2.16
C GLU A 93 -3.35 -7.71 3.50
N LEU A 94 -2.81 -6.51 3.75
CA LEU A 94 -3.08 -5.77 4.99
C LEU A 94 -4.57 -5.47 5.14
N ILE A 95 -5.22 -5.01 4.08
CA ILE A 95 -6.65 -4.69 4.06
C ILE A 95 -7.49 -5.93 4.37
N VAL A 96 -7.26 -7.03 3.66
CA VAL A 96 -8.04 -8.27 3.81
C VAL A 96 -7.81 -8.90 5.19
N ALA A 97 -6.56 -8.91 5.67
CA ALA A 97 -6.22 -9.46 6.99
C ALA A 97 -6.58 -8.52 8.15
N GLY A 98 -6.90 -7.24 7.88
CA GLY A 98 -7.16 -6.23 8.91
C GLY A 98 -5.94 -5.91 9.77
N ARG A 99 -4.72 -6.01 9.22
CA ARG A 99 -3.46 -5.79 9.95
C ARG A 99 -2.86 -4.41 9.70
N PRO A 100 -2.18 -3.79 10.68
CA PRO A 100 -1.42 -2.57 10.45
C PRO A 100 -0.20 -2.84 9.58
N LEU A 101 0.32 -1.80 8.93
CA LEU A 101 1.58 -1.87 8.20
C LEU A 101 2.73 -2.21 9.16
N ASN A 102 3.53 -3.20 8.79
CA ASN A 102 4.81 -3.50 9.40
C ASN A 102 5.95 -3.08 8.46
N ARG A 103 6.85 -2.23 8.96
CA ARG A 103 7.99 -1.70 8.20
C ARG A 103 9.05 -2.75 7.88
N GLY A 104 9.27 -3.72 8.76
CA GLY A 104 10.16 -4.85 8.54
C GLY A 104 9.66 -5.75 7.41
N GLU A 105 8.40 -6.17 7.49
CA GLU A 105 7.76 -6.97 6.42
C GLU A 105 7.81 -6.25 5.06
N LEU A 106 7.60 -4.93 5.04
CA LEU A 106 7.71 -4.15 3.80
C LEU A 106 9.15 -4.11 3.26
N SER A 107 10.13 -3.90 4.13
CA SER A 107 11.55 -3.90 3.77
C SER A 107 11.95 -5.23 3.13
N ASP A 108 11.59 -6.35 3.75
CA ASP A 108 11.94 -7.69 3.26
C ASP A 108 11.35 -7.94 1.87
N ARG A 109 10.10 -7.52 1.64
CA ARG A 109 9.44 -7.67 0.32
C ARG A 109 10.07 -6.80 -0.76
N VAL A 110 10.36 -5.55 -0.46
CA VAL A 110 11.00 -4.62 -1.41
C VAL A 110 12.42 -5.09 -1.75
N GLN A 111 13.15 -5.64 -0.77
CA GLN A 111 14.47 -6.22 -1.02
C GLN A 111 14.38 -7.49 -1.87
N ALA A 112 13.48 -8.42 -1.53
CA ALA A 112 13.29 -9.66 -2.29
C ALA A 112 12.99 -9.38 -3.78
N ALA A 113 12.13 -8.39 -4.05
CA ALA A 113 11.78 -8.03 -5.41
C ALA A 113 12.97 -7.47 -6.22
N ARG A 114 13.88 -6.72 -5.58
CA ARG A 114 15.11 -6.25 -6.23
C ARG A 114 16.12 -7.35 -6.55
N HIS A 115 16.06 -8.48 -5.84
CA HIS A 115 16.96 -9.61 -6.09
C HIS A 115 16.44 -10.56 -7.17
N GLN A 116 15.13 -10.57 -7.43
CA GLN A 116 14.53 -11.42 -8.47
C GLN A 116 14.86 -10.96 -9.90
N ASP A 117 15.09 -9.66 -10.12
CA ASP A 117 15.50 -9.11 -11.42
C ASP A 117 17.01 -9.31 -11.74
N ALA A 118 17.83 -9.76 -10.79
CA ALA A 118 19.27 -9.96 -10.99
C ALA A 118 19.64 -11.29 -11.68
N HIS A 119 18.64 -12.10 -12.06
CA HIS A 119 18.82 -13.45 -12.61
C HIS A 119 18.22 -13.66 -14.00
N ILE A 120 18.01 -12.59 -14.78
CA ILE A 120 17.59 -12.67 -16.20
C ILE A 120 18.67 -12.07 -17.08
#